data_AF-A0A926ZEX0-F1
#
_entry.id   AF-A0A926ZEX0-F1
#
_cell.length_a   1.000
_cell.length_b   1.000
_cell.length_c   1.000
_cell.angle_alpha   90.00
_cell.angle_beta   90.00
_cell.angle_gamma   90.00
#
_symmetry.space_group_name_H-M   'P 1'
#
loop_
_entity.id
_entity.type
_entity.pdbx_description
1 polymer ?
#
loop_
_entity_poly.entity_id
_entity_poly.type
_entity_poly.pdbx_seq_one_letter_code
_entity_poly.pdbx_strand_id
1 'polypeptide(L)'
;MAKLYYRGMAEENGKPKVGRSARLLGVRPGIDIDVEQMPRNWLDENGYLRSEIDQNSTDRPVAVAIRNTKGMSTSLSIESLPAFRRPDKFGGKGKDPVWQIEDSKITGDLEAVQDSPTHVSILPKTTMLLEKYEAALANTQNDWEKVK
;
A
#
# COMPACT_ATOMS: atom_id res chain seq x y z
N MET A 1 -4.59 5.33 -23.18
CA MET A 1 -4.27 4.06 -22.48
C MET A 1 -4.42 4.32 -20.99
N ALA A 2 -5.02 3.39 -20.25
CA ALA A 2 -5.05 3.48 -18.79
C ALA A 2 -3.63 3.35 -18.22
N LYS A 3 -3.30 4.12 -17.18
CA LYS A 3 -2.03 3.99 -16.47
C LYS A 3 -2.12 2.76 -15.56
N LEU A 4 -1.16 1.85 -15.67
CA LEU A 4 -1.12 0.59 -14.92
C LEU A 4 0.04 0.58 -13.93
N TYR A 5 -0.18 -0.09 -12.80
CA TYR A 5 0.83 -0.35 -11.78
C TYR A 5 1.02 -1.83 -11.59
N TYR A 6 2.28 -2.26 -11.48
CA TYR A 6 2.68 -3.65 -11.41
C TYR A 6 3.33 -3.99 -10.08
N ARG A 7 3.04 -5.16 -9.52
CA ARG A 7 3.70 -5.68 -8.31
C ARG A 7 3.73 -7.20 -8.31
N GLY A 8 4.87 -7.77 -7.90
CA GLY A 8 4.98 -9.20 -7.63
C GLY A 8 4.40 -9.54 -6.25
N MET A 9 3.32 -10.32 -6.21
CA MET A 9 2.63 -10.68 -4.97
C MET A 9 2.21 -12.15 -4.94
N ALA A 10 2.33 -12.77 -3.77
CA ALA A 10 1.89 -14.13 -3.53
C ALA A 10 0.39 -14.24 -3.77
N GLU A 11 -0.02 -15.38 -4.28
CA GLU A 11 -1.41 -15.68 -4.58
C GLU A 11 -2.07 -16.47 -3.44
N GLU A 12 -3.33 -16.14 -3.16
CA GLU A 12 -4.22 -16.92 -2.30
C GLU A 12 -5.62 -16.88 -2.90
N ASN A 13 -6.21 -18.06 -3.15
CA ASN A 13 -7.56 -18.19 -3.71
C ASN A 13 -7.78 -17.40 -5.02
N GLY A 14 -6.79 -17.40 -5.92
CA GLY A 14 -6.88 -16.72 -7.22
C GLY A 14 -6.68 -15.20 -7.18
N LYS A 15 -6.34 -14.63 -6.02
CA LYS A 15 -6.16 -13.19 -5.80
C LYS A 15 -4.81 -12.89 -5.13
N PRO A 16 -4.34 -11.63 -5.14
CA PRO A 16 -3.19 -11.25 -4.31
C PRO A 16 -3.50 -11.51 -2.84
N LYS A 17 -2.62 -12.23 -2.15
CA LYS A 17 -2.74 -12.48 -0.72
C LYS A 17 -2.52 -11.17 0.05
N VAL A 18 -3.44 -10.82 0.93
CA VAL A 18 -3.39 -9.62 1.77
C VAL A 18 -2.46 -9.84 2.97
N GLY A 19 -1.70 -8.82 3.36
CA GLY A 19 -0.98 -8.81 4.64
C GLY A 19 0.28 -7.95 4.69
N ARG A 20 0.90 -7.91 5.88
CA ARG A 20 2.06 -7.08 6.19
C ARG A 20 3.39 -7.69 5.73
N SER A 21 3.58 -7.80 4.42
CA SER A 21 4.81 -8.35 3.86
C SER A 21 5.11 -7.77 2.49
N ALA A 22 6.40 -7.71 2.16
CA ALA A 22 6.86 -7.26 0.85
C ALA A 22 6.38 -8.16 -0.30
N ARG A 23 5.86 -9.37 -0.01
CA ARG A 23 5.29 -10.30 -0.99
C ARG A 23 3.77 -10.23 -1.07
N LEU A 24 3.11 -9.41 -0.26
CA LEU A 24 1.67 -9.39 -0.10
C LEU A 24 1.09 -8.05 -0.56
N LEU A 25 -0.23 -8.03 -0.72
CA LEU A 25 -1.03 -6.82 -0.88
C LEU A 25 -1.15 -6.14 0.49
N GLY A 26 -0.31 -5.15 0.71
CA GLY A 26 -0.15 -4.50 2.00
C GLY A 26 1.22 -3.85 2.17
N VAL A 27 1.47 -3.37 3.38
CA VAL A 27 2.69 -2.67 3.78
C VAL A 27 3.29 -3.28 5.03
N ARG A 28 4.60 -3.12 5.21
CA ARG A 28 5.31 -3.43 6.46
C ARG A 28 5.46 -2.15 7.29
N PRO A 29 4.78 -2.03 8.44
CA PRO A 29 4.98 -0.92 9.37
C PRO A 29 6.45 -0.73 9.73
N GLY A 30 6.94 0.51 9.69
CA GLY A 30 8.33 0.88 9.98
C GLY A 30 9.33 0.59 8.84
N ILE A 31 8.89 -0.01 7.73
CA ILE A 31 9.74 -0.25 6.55
C ILE A 31 9.11 0.42 5.32
N ASP A 32 7.90 0.00 4.95
CA ASP A 32 7.19 0.50 3.77
C ASP A 32 6.34 1.74 4.09
N ILE A 33 5.98 1.95 5.36
CA ILE A 33 5.20 3.09 5.84
C ILE A 33 5.69 3.48 7.23
N ASP A 34 5.82 4.77 7.49
CA ASP A 34 6.15 5.25 8.83
C ASP A 34 4.89 5.20 9.71
N VAL A 35 5.06 4.68 10.93
CA VAL A 35 3.97 4.47 11.88
C VAL A 35 4.35 5.07 13.22
N GLU A 36 3.43 5.85 13.77
CA GLU A 36 3.56 6.44 15.09
C GLU A 36 2.44 5.93 16.02
N GLN A 37 2.70 5.94 17.31
CA GLN A 37 1.69 5.66 18.32
C GLN A 37 1.08 6.98 18.78
N MET A 38 -0.20 7.18 18.52
CA MET A 38 -0.92 8.40 18.90
C MET A 38 -2.13 8.06 19.77
N PRO A 39 -2.52 8.91 20.72
CA PRO A 39 -3.76 8.72 21.47
C PRO A 39 -4.98 8.62 20.56
N ARG A 40 -5.92 7.71 20.85
CA ARG A 40 -7.08 7.45 19.98
C ARG A 40 -7.95 8.70 19.75
N ASN A 41 -8.09 9.56 20.75
CA ASN A 41 -8.85 10.81 20.64
C ASN A 41 -8.24 11.84 19.67
N TRP A 42 -6.97 11.70 19.26
CA TRP A 42 -6.37 12.54 18.22
C TRP A 42 -6.90 12.22 16.82
N LEU A 43 -7.56 11.08 16.67
CA LEU A 43 -8.16 10.64 15.42
C LEU A 43 -9.67 10.90 15.46
N ASP A 44 -10.26 11.22 14.32
CA ASP A 44 -11.70 11.37 14.20
C ASP A 44 -12.44 10.01 14.24
N GLU A 45 -13.76 10.05 14.08
CA GLU A 45 -14.58 8.84 14.04
C GLU A 45 -14.23 7.94 12.85
N ASN A 46 -13.77 8.54 11.75
CA ASN A 46 -13.37 7.85 10.52
C ASN A 46 -11.92 7.36 10.57
N GLY A 47 -11.16 7.69 11.62
CA GLY A 47 -9.78 7.28 11.80
C GLY A 47 -8.73 8.19 11.14
N TYR A 48 -9.08 9.43 10.79
CA TYR A 48 -8.14 10.43 10.27
C TYR A 48 -7.59 11.30 11.39
N LEU A 49 -6.36 11.80 11.25
CA LEU A 49 -5.79 12.74 12.20
C LEU A 49 -6.56 14.07 12.22
N ARG A 50 -6.99 14.49 13.41
CA ARG A 50 -7.66 15.78 13.64
C ARG A 50 -6.65 16.92 13.51
N SER A 51 -7.08 18.07 13.00
CA SER A 51 -6.26 19.29 12.92
C SER A 51 -6.01 19.93 14.29
N GLU A 52 -6.96 19.76 15.21
CA GLU A 52 -6.87 20.27 16.59
C GLU A 52 -6.67 19.08 17.54
N ILE A 53 -5.52 19.08 18.21
CA ILE A 53 -5.11 18.00 19.10
C ILE A 53 -5.24 18.51 20.54
N ASP A 54 -6.08 17.85 21.34
CA ASP A 54 -6.06 18.02 22.78
C ASP A 54 -4.86 17.24 23.35
N GLN A 55 -3.91 17.99 23.92
CA GLN A 55 -2.68 17.44 24.49
C GLN A 55 -2.92 16.66 25.78
N ASN A 56 -4.09 16.82 26.42
CA ASN A 56 -4.46 16.08 27.62
C ASN A 56 -5.20 14.78 27.24
N SER A 57 -4.45 13.77 26.81
CA SER A 57 -5.03 12.45 26.53
C SER A 57 -4.50 11.36 27.46
N THR A 58 -5.43 10.58 28.00
CA THR A 58 -5.16 9.34 28.74
C THR A 58 -5.56 8.09 27.95
N ASP A 59 -5.97 8.27 26.68
CA ASP A 59 -6.41 7.17 25.84
C ASP A 59 -5.26 6.25 25.47
N ARG A 60 -5.61 4.98 25.23
CA ARG A 60 -4.66 4.00 24.73
C ARG A 60 -4.10 4.46 23.39
N PRO A 61 -2.76 4.43 23.21
CA PRO A 61 -2.15 4.72 21.93
C PRO A 61 -2.59 3.70 20.88
N VAL A 62 -2.78 4.19 19.66
CA VAL A 62 -3.09 3.41 18.46
C VAL A 62 -2.05 3.68 17.38
N ALA A 63 -1.82 2.69 16.53
CA ALA A 63 -0.90 2.81 15.41
C ALA A 63 -1.50 3.68 14.29
N VAL A 64 -0.78 4.73 13.92
CA VAL A 64 -1.17 5.70 12.90
C VAL A 64 -0.16 5.66 11.76
N ALA A 65 -0.63 5.41 10.54
CA ALA A 65 0.17 5.53 9.33
C ALA A 65 0.35 7.01 8.97
N ILE A 66 1.61 7.45 8.92
CA ILE A 66 1.97 8.82 8.63
C ILE A 66 1.95 9.04 7.12
N ARG A 67 1.19 10.04 6.68
CA ARG A 67 1.22 10.45 5.28
C ARG A 67 2.48 11.27 5.02
N ASN A 68 3.45 10.62 4.38
CA ASN A 68 4.66 11.22 3.84
C ASN A 68 4.90 10.76 2.38
N THR A 69 6.08 10.23 2.04
CA THR A 69 6.41 9.70 0.71
C THR A 69 6.48 8.18 0.66
N LYS A 70 6.25 7.48 1.77
CA LYS A 70 6.39 6.03 1.89
C LYS A 70 5.04 5.31 1.80
N GLY A 71 5.00 4.20 1.08
CA GLY A 71 3.85 3.31 1.03
C GLY A 71 4.14 2.02 0.28
N MET A 72 3.10 1.39 -0.23
CA MET A 72 3.24 0.12 -0.95
C MET A 72 3.89 0.35 -2.32
N SER A 73 5.10 -0.16 -2.51
CA SER A 73 5.84 -0.08 -3.78
C SER A 73 5.16 -0.79 -4.94
N THR A 74 5.10 -0.13 -6.08
CA THR A 74 4.68 -0.67 -7.37
C THR A 74 5.59 -0.13 -8.48
N SER A 75 5.46 -0.70 -9.67
CA SER A 75 6.28 -0.39 -10.83
C SER A 75 5.41 0.05 -12.01
N LEU A 76 5.93 0.91 -12.89
CA LEU A 76 5.21 1.36 -14.09
C LEU A 76 5.24 0.34 -15.24
N SER A 77 6.11 -0.66 -15.16
CA SER A 77 6.17 -1.77 -16.10
C SER A 77 6.66 -3.04 -15.42
N ILE A 78 6.48 -4.19 -16.05
CA ILE A 78 6.97 -5.47 -15.54
C ILE A 78 8.51 -5.47 -15.50
N GLU A 79 9.15 -4.87 -16.49
CA GLU A 79 10.61 -4.79 -16.65
C GLU A 79 11.27 -3.93 -15.57
N SER A 80 10.51 -2.99 -14.99
CA SER A 80 10.97 -2.17 -13.86
C SER A 80 10.83 -2.84 -12.50
N LEU A 81 10.18 -4.00 -12.40
CA LEU A 81 10.18 -4.78 -11.17
C LEU A 81 11.60 -5.28 -10.86
N PRO A 82 12.02 -5.29 -9.58
CA PRO A 82 13.28 -5.92 -9.19
C PRO A 82 13.34 -7.38 -9.66
N ALA A 83 14.51 -7.84 -10.12
CA ALA A 83 14.65 -9.18 -10.71
C ALA A 83 14.13 -10.31 -9.79
N PHE A 84 14.33 -10.20 -8.48
CA PHE A 84 13.84 -11.18 -7.48
C PHE A 84 12.33 -11.10 -7.19
N ARG A 85 11.63 -10.11 -7.75
CA ARG A 85 10.16 -9.93 -7.68
C ARG A 85 9.45 -10.24 -8.98
N ARG A 86 10.21 -10.41 -10.06
CA ARG A 86 9.71 -10.69 -11.39
C ARG A 86 9.89 -12.19 -11.70
N PRO A 87 8.85 -12.91 -12.11
CA PRO A 87 8.93 -14.28 -12.60
C PRO A 87 9.94 -14.54 -13.71
N ASP A 88 10.40 -15.78 -13.82
CA ASP A 88 11.27 -16.27 -14.88
C ASP A 88 10.67 -16.03 -16.27
N LYS A 89 9.34 -16.19 -16.43
CA LYS A 89 8.64 -15.90 -17.70
C LYS A 89 8.77 -14.44 -18.17
N PHE A 90 9.11 -13.53 -17.27
CA PHE A 90 9.38 -12.12 -17.55
C PHE A 90 10.86 -11.78 -17.36
N GLY A 91 11.78 -12.76 -17.39
CA GLY A 91 13.21 -12.54 -17.27
C GLY A 91 13.66 -12.10 -15.87
N GLY A 92 13.03 -12.60 -14.82
CA GLY A 92 13.47 -12.43 -13.43
C GLY A 92 13.80 -13.75 -12.73
N LYS A 93 13.72 -13.76 -11.39
CA LYS A 93 13.98 -14.91 -10.50
C LYS A 93 12.94 -15.02 -9.36
N GLY A 94 11.88 -14.22 -9.44
CA GLY A 94 10.81 -14.18 -8.46
C GLY A 94 9.87 -15.37 -8.61
N LYS A 95 9.36 -15.88 -7.48
CA LYS A 95 8.43 -17.02 -7.46
C LYS A 95 6.95 -16.62 -7.51
N ASP A 96 6.66 -15.34 -7.28
CA ASP A 96 5.29 -14.84 -7.16
C ASP A 96 4.79 -14.34 -8.52
N PRO A 97 3.50 -14.53 -8.86
CA PRO A 97 2.94 -13.92 -10.05
C PRO A 97 3.01 -12.39 -10.00
N VAL A 98 3.01 -11.79 -11.18
CA VAL A 98 2.87 -10.33 -11.32
C VAL A 98 1.40 -10.00 -11.43
N TRP A 99 0.99 -8.99 -10.68
CA TRP A 99 -0.34 -8.41 -10.74
C TRP A 99 -0.25 -7.00 -11.28
N GLN A 100 -1.31 -6.58 -11.96
CA GLN A 100 -1.49 -5.22 -12.43
C GLN A 100 -2.79 -4.63 -11.86
N ILE A 101 -2.81 -3.31 -11.66
CA ILE A 101 -4.00 -2.55 -11.30
C ILE A 101 -4.01 -1.25 -12.09
N GLU A 102 -5.20 -0.78 -12.47
CA GLU A 102 -5.35 0.55 -13.08
C GLU A 102 -5.25 1.66 -12.02
N ASP A 103 -4.60 2.77 -12.39
CA ASP A 103 -4.50 3.97 -11.55
C ASP A 103 -5.87 4.50 -11.12
N SER A 104 -6.89 4.36 -11.97
CA SER A 104 -8.28 4.73 -11.71
C SER A 104 -8.91 4.00 -10.51
N LYS A 105 -8.29 2.89 -10.07
CA LYS A 105 -8.73 2.07 -8.93
C LYS A 105 -8.05 2.46 -7.63
N ILE A 106 -6.99 3.25 -7.69
CA ILE A 106 -6.32 3.80 -6.51
C ILE A 106 -7.09 5.05 -6.07
N THR A 107 -8.14 4.85 -5.27
CA THR A 107 -9.09 5.91 -4.89
C THR A 107 -9.38 5.89 -3.39
N GLY A 108 -10.21 6.83 -2.94
CA GLY A 108 -10.64 6.93 -1.54
C GLY A 108 -9.49 7.33 -0.61
N ASP A 109 -9.11 6.40 0.29
CA ASP A 109 -8.06 6.55 1.29
C ASP A 109 -6.64 6.39 0.73
N LEU A 110 -6.51 6.05 -0.55
CA LEU A 110 -5.25 5.80 -1.22
C LEU A 110 -4.92 6.87 -2.25
N GLU A 111 -3.62 7.04 -2.49
CA GLU A 111 -3.08 7.88 -3.56
C GLU A 111 -1.84 7.20 -4.17
N ALA A 112 -1.74 7.20 -5.49
CA ALA A 112 -0.54 6.72 -6.18
C ALA A 112 0.40 7.90 -6.47
N VAL A 113 1.60 7.87 -5.90
CA VAL A 113 2.63 8.89 -6.11
C VAL A 113 3.82 8.27 -6.83
N GLN A 114 4.11 8.79 -8.02
CA GLN A 114 5.31 8.41 -8.77
C GLN A 114 6.52 9.16 -8.21
N ASP A 115 7.46 8.45 -7.61
CA ASP A 115 8.67 9.02 -7.00
C ASP A 115 9.92 8.92 -7.90
N SER A 116 9.86 8.13 -8.97
CA SER A 116 10.92 8.02 -9.97
C SER A 116 10.37 7.65 -11.35
N PRO A 117 11.19 7.63 -12.42
CA PRO A 117 10.72 7.27 -13.76
C PRO A 117 10.10 5.86 -13.87
N THR A 118 10.32 4.99 -12.89
CA THR A 118 9.90 3.58 -12.95
C THR A 118 9.14 3.09 -11.71
N HIS A 119 9.19 3.83 -10.60
CA HIS A 119 8.61 3.44 -9.32
C HIS A 119 7.46 4.35 -8.90
N VAL A 120 6.43 3.73 -8.34
CA VAL A 120 5.22 4.38 -7.81
C VAL A 120 4.93 3.81 -6.44
N SER A 121 4.72 4.68 -5.47
CA SER A 121 4.30 4.32 -4.12
C SER A 121 2.80 4.56 -3.98
N ILE A 122 2.05 3.53 -3.58
CA ILE A 122 0.64 3.69 -3.16
C ILE A 122 0.66 4.08 -1.68
N LEU A 123 0.27 5.31 -1.37
CA LEU A 123 0.36 5.95 -0.07
C LEU A 123 -1.04 6.05 0.58
N PRO A 124 -1.13 6.22 1.91
CA PRO A 124 -2.34 6.78 2.51
C PRO A 124 -2.51 8.23 2.04
N LYS A 125 -3.74 8.65 1.71
CA LYS A 125 -4.01 10.01 1.21
C LYS A 125 -3.83 11.09 2.28
N THR A 126 -4.01 10.72 3.55
CA THR A 126 -3.80 11.56 4.74
C THR A 126 -3.31 10.70 5.89
N THR A 127 -2.75 11.31 6.94
CA THR A 127 -2.36 10.59 8.15
C THR A 127 -3.61 9.98 8.80
N MET A 128 -3.61 8.66 8.97
CA MET A 128 -4.79 7.89 9.36
C MET A 128 -4.41 6.64 10.16
N LEU A 129 -5.39 6.00 10.80
CA LEU A 129 -5.22 4.70 11.44
C LEU A 129 -4.52 3.72 10.49
N LEU A 130 -3.50 3.01 11.00
CA LEU A 130 -2.78 2.00 10.22
C LEU A 130 -3.74 0.93 9.68
N GLU A 131 -4.67 0.45 10.52
CA GLU A 131 -5.65 -0.56 10.13
C GLU A 131 -6.57 -0.08 9.00
N LYS A 132 -6.91 1.21 8.97
CA LYS A 132 -7.71 1.82 7.91
C LYS A 132 -6.95 1.87 6.59
N TYR A 133 -5.69 2.28 6.63
CA TYR A 133 -4.82 2.25 5.45
C TYR A 133 -4.67 0.82 4.90
N GLU A 134 -4.46 -0.16 5.77
CA GLU A 134 -4.36 -1.57 5.39
C GLU A 134 -5.66 -2.13 4.82
N ALA A 135 -6.81 -1.76 5.42
CA ALA A 135 -8.12 -2.09 4.87
C ALA A 135 -8.33 -1.46 3.50
N ALA A 136 -7.89 -0.21 3.29
CA ALA A 136 -7.96 0.45 1.99
C ALA A 136 -7.14 -0.30 0.92
N LEU A 137 -5.90 -0.73 1.25
CA LEU A 137 -5.10 -1.57 0.36
C LEU A 137 -5.79 -2.92 0.09
N ALA A 138 -6.31 -3.58 1.13
CA ALA A 138 -7.00 -4.86 1.00
C ALA A 138 -8.27 -4.73 0.13
N ASN A 139 -8.98 -3.61 0.19
CA ASN A 139 -10.18 -3.37 -0.61
C ASN A 139 -9.88 -3.30 -2.10
N THR A 140 -8.65 -2.98 -2.51
CA THR A 140 -8.23 -3.04 -3.92
C THR A 140 -8.05 -4.46 -4.44
N GLN A 141 -8.10 -5.51 -3.60
CA GLN A 141 -7.76 -6.89 -3.96
C GLN A 141 -8.48 -7.39 -5.23
N ASN A 142 -9.74 -7.00 -5.44
CA ASN A 142 -10.53 -7.42 -6.58
C ASN A 142 -10.23 -6.66 -7.87
N ASP A 143 -9.55 -5.51 -7.78
CA ASP A 143 -9.15 -4.70 -8.92
C ASP A 143 -7.76 -5.10 -9.45
N TRP A 144 -7.06 -6.02 -8.77
CA TRP A 144 -5.79 -6.57 -9.24
C TRP A 144 -6.01 -7.72 -10.20
N GLU A 145 -5.45 -7.59 -11.40
CA GLU A 145 -5.48 -8.60 -12.44
C GLU A 145 -4.13 -9.32 -12.53
N LYS A 146 -4.16 -10.64 -12.66
CA LYS A 146 -2.94 -11.43 -12.85
C LYS A 146 -2.43 -11.25 -14.27
N VAL A 147 -1.17 -10.84 -14.41
CA VAL A 147 -0.54 -10.70 -15.73
C VAL A 147 -0.20 -12.09 -16.29
N LYS A 148 -0.72 -12.36 -17.50
CA LYS A 148 -0.54 -13.63 -18.21
C LYS A 148 0.82 -13.68 -18.90
#